data_AF-A0A972U9U2-F1
#
_entry.id   AF-A0A972U9U2-F1
#
_cell.length_a   1.000
_cell.length_b   1.000
_cell.length_c   1.000
_cell.angle_alpha   90.00
_cell.angle_beta   90.00
_cell.angle_gamma   90.00
#
_symmetry.space_group_name_H-M   'P 1'
#
loop_
_entity.id
_entity.type
_entity.pdbx_description
1 polymer ?
#
loop_
_entity_poly.entity_id
_entity_poly.type
_entity_poly.pdbx_seq_one_letter_code
_entity_poly.pdbx_strand_id
1 'polypeptide(L)' 'MKSVVLMVAAVVALLGASGCRSVAIYEKVRLQDPQMKFEESGTESHFYQKVYYSREGSVGAFGSSAGGGCGCY' A
#
# COMPACT_ATOMS: atom_id res chain seq x y z
N MET A 1 34.60 -28.97 -12.79
CA MET A 1 34.33 -27.67 -12.14
C MET A 1 33.21 -26.90 -12.83
N LYS A 2 33.30 -26.61 -14.13
CA LYS A 2 32.26 -25.90 -14.91
C LYS A 2 30.86 -26.55 -14.83
N SER A 3 30.81 -27.88 -14.89
CA SER A 3 29.58 -28.68 -14.80
C SER A 3 28.91 -28.61 -13.42
N VAL A 4 29.70 -28.45 -12.35
CA VAL A 4 29.19 -28.29 -10.98
C VAL A 4 28.60 -26.89 -10.79
N VAL A 5 29.27 -25.86 -11.33
CA VAL A 5 28.76 -24.47 -11.31
C VAL A 5 27.45 -24.34 -12.07
N LEU A 6 27.31 -24.99 -13.24
CA LEU A 6 26.08 -25.00 -14.02
C LEU A 6 24.93 -25.71 -13.28
N MET A 7 25.21 -26.81 -12.58
CA MET A 7 24.21 -27.49 -11.76
C MET A 7 23.72 -26.62 -10.61
N VAL A 8 24.63 -25.95 -9.88
CA VAL A 8 24.25 -25.06 -8.78
C VAL A 8 23.41 -23.87 -9.29
N ALA A 9 23.81 -23.27 -10.42
CA ALA A 9 23.04 -22.18 -11.03
C ALA A 9 21.63 -22.61 -11.45
N ALA A 10 21.48 -23.82 -12.00
CA ALA A 10 20.18 -24.36 -12.36
C ALA A 10 19.28 -24.56 -11.11
N VAL A 11 19.82 -25.14 -10.03
CA VAL A 11 19.07 -25.35 -8.78
C VAL A 11 18.57 -24.02 -8.19
N VAL A 12 19.42 -22.99 -8.18
CA VAL A 12 19.03 -21.65 -7.68
C VAL A 12 17.92 -21.03 -8.55
N ALA A 13 18.00 -21.18 -9.87
CA ALA A 13 16.97 -20.69 -10.78
C ALA A 13 15.61 -21.37 -10.57
N LEU A 14 15.59 -22.69 -10.35
CA LEU A 14 14.34 -23.42 -10.07
C LEU A 14 13.72 -23.02 -8.72
N LEU A 15 14.54 -22.77 -7.69
CA LEU A 15 14.06 -22.31 -6.38
C LEU A 15 13.42 -20.92 -6.48
N GLY A 16 14.03 -20.00 -7.23
CA GLY A 16 13.50 -18.64 -7.44
C GLY A 16 12.17 -18.60 -8.19
N ALA A 17 11.93 -19.54 -9.10
CA ALA A 17 10.68 -19.61 -9.87
C ALA A 17 9.48 -20.15 -9.07
N SER A 18 9.71 -20.83 -7.94
CA SER A 18 8.66 -21.50 -7.16
C SER A 18 7.78 -20.57 -6.30
N GLY A 19 8.17 -19.31 -6.12
CA GLY A 19 7.48 -18.36 -5.24
C GLY A 19 6.34 -17.56 -5.89
N CYS A 20 6.23 -17.54 -7.22
CA CYS A 20 5.23 -16.73 -7.90
C CYS A 20 3.90 -17.50 -8.05
N ARG A 21 3.07 -17.48 -7.00
CA ARG A 21 1.72 -18.07 -7.04
C ARG A 21 0.65 -17.01 -6.80
N SER A 22 -0.40 -17.03 -7.63
CA SER A 22 -1.60 -16.24 -7.37
C SER A 22 -2.34 -16.80 -6.16
N VAL A 23 -2.42 -15.98 -5.12
CA VAL A 23 -3.13 -16.26 -3.86
C VAL A 23 -4.54 -15.70 -3.97
N ALA A 24 -5.54 -16.47 -3.56
CA ALA A 24 -6.93 -16.04 -3.64
C ALA A 24 -7.20 -14.87 -2.67
N ILE A 25 -8.18 -14.02 -2.96
CA ILE A 25 -8.43 -12.79 -2.18
C ILE A 25 -8.76 -13.12 -0.71
N TYR A 26 -9.51 -14.20 -0.44
CA TYR A 26 -9.88 -14.60 0.92
C TYR A 26 -8.70 -15.08 1.77
N GLU A 27 -7.60 -15.53 1.15
CA GLU A 27 -6.39 -15.95 1.88
C GLU A 27 -5.60 -14.74 2.40
N LYS A 28 -5.86 -13.55 1.83
CA LYS A 28 -5.20 -12.29 2.19
C LYS A 28 -5.85 -11.56 3.36
N VAL A 29 -6.94 -12.09 3.93
CA VAL A 29 -7.70 -11.44 5.01
C VAL A 29 -6.82 -11.14 6.23
N ARG A 30 -5.92 -12.06 6.59
CA ARG A 30 -4.95 -11.85 7.70
C ARG A 30 -4.03 -10.66 7.49
N LEU A 31 -3.72 -10.29 6.23
CA LEU A 31 -2.86 -9.15 5.90
C LEU A 31 -3.63 -7.82 5.85
N GLN A 32 -4.96 -7.87 5.85
CA GLN A 32 -5.83 -6.69 5.77
C GLN A 32 -6.41 -6.29 7.13
N ASP A 33 -5.82 -6.79 8.23
CA ASP A 33 -6.25 -6.41 9.57
C ASP A 33 -6.14 -4.88 9.74
N PRO A 34 -7.25 -4.18 10.08
CA PRO A 34 -7.23 -2.74 10.31
C PRO A 34 -6.21 -2.29 11.37
N GLN A 35 -5.86 -3.16 12.33
CA GLN A 35 -4.87 -2.87 13.37
C GLN A 35 -3.43 -2.88 12.86
N MET A 36 -3.17 -3.49 11.70
CA MET A 36 -1.83 -3.51 11.07
C MET A 36 -1.59 -2.35 10.11
N LYS A 37 -2.54 -1.40 10.00
CA LYS A 37 -2.33 -0.18 9.22
C LYS A 37 -1.35 0.74 9.95
N PHE A 38 -0.35 1.23 9.22
CA PHE A 38 0.58 2.25 9.71
C PHE A 38 -0.03 3.66 9.73
N GLU A 39 -1.17 3.84 9.08
CA GLU A 39 -1.90 5.11 9.03
C GLU A 39 -2.91 5.20 10.17
N GLU A 40 -3.15 6.43 10.63
CA GLU A 40 -4.21 6.74 11.57
C GLU A 40 -5.59 6.30 11.04
N SER A 41 -6.53 6.10 11.96
CA SER A 41 -7.90 5.74 11.58
C SER A 41 -8.46 6.75 10.56
N GLY A 42 -9.26 6.28 9.61
CA GLY A 42 -9.83 7.15 8.57
C GLY A 42 -10.64 8.33 9.13
N THR A 43 -11.16 8.19 10.35
CA THR A 43 -11.84 9.27 11.09
C THR A 43 -10.89 10.33 11.63
N GLU A 44 -9.72 9.90 12.12
CA GLU A 44 -8.71 10.77 12.72
C GLU A 44 -7.96 11.56 11.64
N SER A 45 -7.56 10.88 10.56
CA SER A 45 -6.97 11.54 9.39
C SER A 45 -7.92 12.57 8.77
N HIS A 46 -9.22 12.23 8.65
CA HIS A 46 -10.24 13.16 8.18
C HIS A 46 -10.44 14.36 9.11
N PHE A 47 -10.39 14.16 10.43
CA PHE A 47 -10.47 15.26 11.40
C PHE A 47 -9.28 16.20 11.26
N TYR A 48 -8.05 15.67 11.26
CA TYR A 48 -6.84 16.47 11.12
C TYR A 48 -6.79 17.20 9.78
N GLN A 49 -7.21 16.56 8.69
CA GLN A 49 -7.32 17.20 7.38
C GLN A 49 -8.21 18.45 7.42
N LYS A 50 -9.36 18.41 8.11
CA LYS A 50 -10.21 19.60 8.25
C LYS A 50 -9.52 20.71 9.03
N VAL A 51 -8.83 20.35 10.12
CA VAL A 51 -8.09 21.31 10.94
C VAL A 51 -6.96 21.97 10.14
N TYR A 52 -6.16 21.19 9.41
CA TYR A 52 -5.09 21.73 8.56
C TYR A 52 -5.64 22.57 7.42
N TYR A 53 -6.71 22.11 6.76
CA TYR A 53 -7.39 22.89 5.71
C TYR A 53 -7.85 24.25 6.22
N SER A 54 -8.49 24.30 7.39
CA SER A 54 -8.96 25.54 8.01
C SER A 54 -7.84 26.47 8.43
N ARG A 55 -6.65 25.94 8.77
CA ARG A 55 -5.52 26.74 9.25
C ARG A 55 -4.62 27.25 8.12
N GLU A 56 -4.40 26.44 7.09
CA GLU A 56 -3.41 26.71 6.04
C GLU A 56 -4.04 27.30 4.78
N GLY A 57 -5.38 27.27 4.66
CA GLY A 57 -6.07 27.70 3.44
C GLY A 57 -5.67 26.87 2.21
N SER A 58 -5.15 25.65 2.43
CA SER A 58 -4.57 24.80 1.39
C SER A 58 -5.68 24.18 0.54
N VAL A 59 -5.90 24.77 -0.63
CA VAL A 59 -6.89 24.30 -1.62
C VAL A 59 -6.27 23.21 -2.51
N GLY A 60 -6.28 21.95 -2.07
CA GLY A 60 -5.88 20.86 -2.96
C GLY A 60 -5.55 19.51 -2.32
N ALA A 61 -6.45 18.55 -2.55
CA ALA A 61 -6.19 17.12 -2.79
C ALA A 61 -5.45 16.30 -1.73
N PHE A 62 -6.15 15.98 -0.65
CA PHE A 62 -5.93 14.73 0.09
C PHE A 62 -7.12 13.80 -0.19
N GLY A 63 -6.91 12.76 -1.00
CA GLY A 63 -7.90 11.71 -1.26
C GLY A 63 -8.93 12.02 -2.35
N SER A 64 -8.64 11.57 -3.57
CA SER A 64 -9.58 11.24 -4.66
C SER A 64 -10.59 12.26 -5.23
N SER A 65 -10.75 13.47 -4.69
CA SER A 65 -11.52 14.52 -5.38
C SER A 65 -10.95 15.89 -5.07
N ALA A 66 -10.24 16.44 -6.05
CA ALA A 66 -9.88 17.84 -6.10
C ALA A 66 -11.16 18.70 -6.27
N GLY A 67 -11.88 18.93 -5.17
CA GLY A 67 -12.89 19.99 -5.08
C GLY A 67 -12.19 21.26 -4.61
N GLY A 68 -11.86 22.14 -5.55
CA GLY A 68 -11.18 23.41 -5.29
C GLY A 68 -11.96 24.30 -4.32
N GLY A 69 -11.23 25.11 -3.55
CA GLY A 69 -11.83 25.99 -2.56
C GLY A 69 -12.73 27.06 -3.16
N CYS A 70 -13.90 27.18 -2.56
CA CYS A 70 -14.61 28.42 -2.22
C CYS A 70 -15.85 28.04 -1.39
N GLY A 71 -15.66 27.27 -0.32
CA GLY A 71 -16.53 27.29 0.87
C GLY A 71 -18.05 27.10 0.71
N CYS A 72 -18.57 26.59 -0.39
CA CYS A 72 -19.99 26.27 -0.52
C CYS A 72 -20.16 24.75 -0.52
N TYR A 73 -20.49 24.21 0.66
CA TYR A 73 -21.44 23.10 0.71
C TYR A 73 -22.82 23.61 0.27
#